data_AF-A0A1M7LLR7-F1
#
_entry.id   AF-A0A1M7LLR7-F1
#
_cell.length_a   1.000
_cell.length_b   1.000
_cell.length_c   1.000
_cell.angle_alpha   90.00
_cell.angle_beta   90.00
_cell.angle_gamma   90.00
#
_symmetry.space_group_name_H-M   'P 1'
#
loop_
_entity.id
_entity.type
_entity.pdbx_description
1 polymer ?
#
loop_
_entity_poly.entity_id
_entity_poly.type
_entity_poly.pdbx_seq_one_letter_code
_entity_poly.pdbx_strand_id
1 'polypeptide(L)' 'MSYSHLTTFERARIETLYEQGKPIRTIAEKLQRSPSTISRELKRNSQKASYKSEYAQEKYNERRLNCGRVGKWST' A
#
# COMPACT_ATOMS: atom_id res chain seq x y z
N MET A 1 16.85 8.23 5.08
CA MET A 1 15.60 7.82 4.38
C MET A 1 14.49 7.75 5.42
N SER A 2 13.57 8.72 5.47
CA SER A 2 12.38 8.58 6.31
C SER A 2 11.44 7.57 5.65
N TYR A 3 10.96 6.61 6.43
CA TYR A 3 10.01 5.62 5.92
C TYR A 3 8.63 6.28 5.85
N SER A 4 8.20 6.66 4.65
CA SER A 4 6.87 7.24 4.42
C SER A 4 5.92 6.15 3.96
N HIS A 5 4.91 5.85 4.78
CA HIS A 5 3.82 4.97 4.40
C HIS A 5 2.99 5.58 3.26
N LEU A 6 2.35 4.71 2.46
CA LEU A 6 1.31 5.17 1.56
C LEU A 6 0.12 5.66 2.39
N THR A 7 -0.42 6.79 2.00
CA THR A 7 -1.66 7.37 2.52
C THR A 7 -2.87 6.68 1.89
N THR A 8 -4.04 6.84 2.49
CA THR A 8 -5.33 6.42 1.92
C THR A 8 -5.54 7.02 0.52
N PHE A 9 -5.22 8.31 0.36
CA PHE A 9 -5.32 9.00 -0.93
C PHE A 9 -4.42 8.36 -2.00
N GLU A 10 -3.16 8.09 -1.67
CA GLU A 10 -2.26 7.43 -2.61
C GLU A 10 -2.75 6.03 -2.98
N ARG A 11 -3.28 5.26 -2.03
CA ARG A 11 -3.88 3.94 -2.33
C ARG A 11 -5.07 4.05 -3.28
N ALA A 12 -5.98 4.99 -3.05
CA ALA A 12 -7.11 5.24 -3.95
C ALA A 12 -6.63 5.64 -5.36
N ARG A 13 -5.58 6.45 -5.46
CA ARG A 13 -4.98 6.82 -6.75
C ARG A 13 -4.28 5.64 -7.44
N ILE A 14 -3.63 4.76 -6.69
CA ILE A 14 -3.06 3.51 -7.23
C ILE A 14 -4.15 2.65 -7.84
N GLU A 15 -5.26 2.44 -7.13
CA GLU A 15 -6.42 1.68 -7.60
C GLU A 15 -6.96 2.24 -8.91
N THR A 16 -7.32 3.52 -8.95
CA THR A 16 -7.86 4.16 -10.16
C THR A 16 -6.90 4.03 -11.36
N LEU A 17 -5.60 4.24 -11.16
CA LEU A 17 -4.63 4.17 -12.26
C LEU A 17 -4.33 2.73 -12.68
N TYR A 18 -4.36 1.79 -11.76
CA TYR A 18 -4.17 0.37 -12.03
C TYR A 18 -5.34 -0.22 -12.82
N GLU A 19 -6.57 0.13 -12.46
CA GLU A 19 -7.78 -0.23 -13.22
C GLU A 19 -7.79 0.35 -14.64
N GLN A 20 -7.22 1.54 -14.81
CA GLN A 20 -6.98 2.14 -16.14
C GLN A 20 -5.87 1.44 -16.94
N GLY A 21 -5.28 0.36 -16.43
CA GLY A 21 -4.21 -0.39 -17.09
C GLY A 21 -2.89 0.39 -17.20
N LYS A 22 -2.67 1.42 -16.38
CA LYS A 22 -1.43 2.20 -16.43
C LYS A 22 -0.24 1.37 -15.90
N PRO A 23 0.94 1.47 -16.54
CA PRO A 23 2.11 0.75 -16.06
C PRO A 23 2.61 1.31 -14.72
N ILE A 24 3.19 0.44 -13.90
CA ILE A 24 3.66 0.76 -12.53
C ILE A 24 4.57 2.00 -12.49
N ARG A 25 5.44 2.18 -13.48
CA ARG A 25 6.35 3.34 -13.56
C ARG A 25 5.57 4.66 -13.68
N THR A 26 4.54 4.71 -14.52
CA THR A 26 3.68 5.89 -14.66
C THR A 26 2.88 6.19 -13.39
N ILE A 27 2.42 5.15 -12.69
CA ILE A 27 1.73 5.32 -11.39
C ILE A 27 2.69 5.92 -10.36
N ALA A 28 3.90 5.38 -10.30
CA ALA A 28 4.95 5.83 -9.38
C ALA A 28 5.36 7.30 -9.63
N GLU A 29 5.55 7.68 -10.89
CA GLU A 29 5.84 9.07 -11.28
C GLU A 29 4.72 10.04 -10.86
N LYS A 30 3.45 9.68 -11.14
CA LYS A 30 2.29 10.50 -10.77
C LYS A 30 2.15 10.71 -9.25
N LEU A 31 2.56 9.71 -8.46
CA LEU A 31 2.50 9.76 -7.00
C LEU A 31 3.81 10.22 -6.36
N GLN A 32 4.83 10.53 -7.16
CA GLN A 32 6.18 10.85 -6.68
C GLN A 32 6.72 9.78 -5.71
N ARG A 33 6.42 8.51 -5.98
CA ARG A 33 6.89 7.36 -5.22
C ARG A 33 7.84 6.52 -6.06
N SER A 34 8.64 5.68 -5.41
CA SER A 34 9.47 4.73 -6.15
C SER A 34 8.60 3.67 -6.82
N PRO A 35 8.94 3.20 -8.05
CA PRO A 35 8.26 2.07 -8.68
C PRO A 35 8.24 0.81 -7.80
N SER A 36 9.28 0.62 -7.00
CA SER A 36 9.37 -0.49 -6.06
C SER A 36 8.32 -0.41 -4.95
N THR A 37 7.94 0.80 -4.53
CA THR A 37 6.88 1.02 -3.52
C THR A 37 5.53 0.59 -4.08
N ILE A 38 5.20 1.04 -5.29
CA ILE A 38 3.94 0.69 -5.96
C ILE A 38 3.87 -0.80 -6.26
N SER A 39 4.96 -1.39 -6.77
CA SER A 39 5.03 -2.83 -7.03
C SER A 39 4.80 -3.65 -5.76
N ARG A 40 5.45 -3.29 -4.64
CA ARG A 40 5.26 -3.99 -3.35
C ARG A 40 3.83 -3.85 -2.84
N GLU A 41 3.24 -2.66 -2.95
CA GLU A 41 1.86 -2.41 -2.55
C GLU A 41 0.88 -3.30 -3.32
N LEU A 42 0.95 -3.29 -4.66
CA LEU A 42 0.13 -4.14 -5.52
C LEU A 42 0.35 -5.62 -5.21
N LYS A 43 1.61 -6.09 -5.18
CA LYS A 43 1.93 -7.50 -4.89
C LYS A 43 1.37 -7.97 -3.55
N ARG A 44 1.37 -7.10 -2.54
CA ARG A 44 0.98 -7.46 -1.17
C ARG A 44 -0.54 -7.41 -0.93
N ASN A 45 -1.26 -6.56 -1.67
CA ASN A 45 -2.66 -6.27 -1.39
C ASN A 45 -3.61 -6.58 -2.57
N SER A 46 -3.11 -6.93 -3.76
CA SER A 46 -3.96 -7.40 -4.87
C SER A 46 -4.43 -8.84 -4.65
N GLN A 47 -5.70 -9.11 -5.01
CA GLN A 47 -6.29 -10.44 -5.05
C GLN A 47 -6.81 -10.74 -6.46
N LYS A 48 -6.49 -11.91 -7.02
CA LYS A 48 -6.99 -12.37 -8.34
C LYS A 48 -6.88 -11.29 -9.44
N ALA A 49 -5.73 -10.60 -9.49
CA ALA A 49 -5.44 -9.48 -10.41
C ALA A 49 -6.28 -8.19 -10.25
N SER A 50 -7.09 -8.07 -9.20
CA SER A 50 -7.74 -6.83 -8.80
C SER A 50 -7.02 -6.22 -7.60
N TYR A 51 -6.86 -4.90 -7.57
CA TYR A 51 -6.37 -4.15 -6.43
C TYR A 51 -7.51 -3.29 -5.88
N LYS A 52 -7.81 -3.43 -4.58
CA LYS A 52 -8.80 -2.61 -3.90
C LYS A 52 -8.15 -1.73 -2.84
N SER A 53 -8.32 -0.41 -2.91
CA SER A 53 -7.63 0.52 -2.03
C SER A 53 -8.10 0.41 -0.57
N GLU A 54 -9.40 0.23 -0.36
CA GLU A 54 -10.02 0.03 0.97
C GLU A 54 -9.46 -1.21 1.66
N TYR A 55 -9.42 -2.33 0.94
CA TYR A 55 -8.84 -3.58 1.43
C TYR A 55 -7.35 -3.41 1.79
N ALA A 56 -6.59 -2.72 0.94
CA ALA A 56 -5.18 -2.45 1.21
C ALA A 56 -4.97 -1.59 2.46
N GLN A 57 -5.86 -0.62 2.71
CA GLN A 57 -5.86 0.20 3.92
C GLN A 57 -6.22 -0.61 5.17
N GLU A 58 -7.26 -1.42 5.10
CA GLU A 58 -7.67 -2.31 6.20
C GLU A 58 -6.53 -3.26 6.58
N LYS A 59 -5.91 -3.91 5.59
CA LYS A 59 -4.73 -4.76 5.81
C LYS A 59 -3.54 -4.01 6.37
N TYR A 60 -3.35 -2.74 6.01
CA TYR A 60 -2.33 -1.91 6.65
C TYR A 60 -2.63 -1.70 8.14
N ASN A 61 -3.88 -1.35 8.49
CA ASN A 61 -4.30 -1.13 9.88
C ASN A 61 -4.13 -2.40 10.72
N GLU A 62 -4.61 -3.56 10.25
CA GLU A 62 -4.42 -4.86 10.92
C GLU A 62 -2.94 -5.16 11.21
N ARG A 63 -2.07 -4.94 10.23
CA ARG A 63 -0.63 -5.18 10.39
C ARG A 63 -0.01 -4.20 11.37
N ARG A 64 -0.50 -2.95 11.41
CA ARG A 64 0.00 -1.92 12.34
C ARG A 64 -0.36 -2.23 13.79
N LEU A 65 -1.51 -2.85 14.05
CA LEU A 65 -1.84 -3.33 15.41
C LEU A 65 -0.83 -4.36 15.92
N ASN A 66 -0.30 -5.18 15.01
CA ASN A 66 0.73 -6.17 15.32
C ASN A 66 2.16 -5.61 15.22
N CYS A 67 2.32 -4.32 14.92
CA CYS A 67 3.63 -3.68 14.88
C CYS A 67 4.02 -3.19 16.27
N GLY A 68 5.24 -3.50 16.68
CA GLY A 68 5.82 -3.02 17.92
C GLY A 68 6.22 -4.17 18.83
N ARG A 69 7.09 -3.87 19.79
CA ARG A 69 7.51 -4.86 20.77
C ARG A 69 6.40 -5.03 21.80
N VAL A 70 5.84 -6.23 21.87
CA VAL A 70 4.96 -6.65 22.96
C VAL A 70 5.79 -6.64 24.26
N GLY A 71 5.33 -5.90 25.26
CA GLY A 71 6.04 -5.75 26.53
C GLY A 71 6.04 -7.06 27.33
N LYS A 72 7.06 -7.29 28.17
CA LYS A 72 7.13 -8.51 29.00
C LYS A 72 5.90 -8.70 29.92
N TRP A 73 5.18 -7.63 30.21
CA TRP A 73 4.04 -7.58 31.12
C TRP A 73 2.73 -7.16 30.46
N SER A 74 2.64 -7.17 29.12
CA SER A 74 1.34 -7.00 28.47
C SER A 74 0.48 -8.22 28.80
N THR A 75 -0.67 -7.95 29.44
CA THR A 75 -1.70 -8.92 29.83
C THR A 75 -2.22 -9.73 28.66
#